data_AF-A0A4Q9DXA4-F1
#
_entry.id   AF-A0A4Q9DXA4-F1
#
_cell.length_a   1.000
_cell.length_b   1.000
_cell.length_c   1.000
_cell.angle_alpha   90.00
_cell.angle_beta   90.00
_cell.angle_gamma   90.00
#
_symmetry.space_group_name_H-M   'P 1'
#
loop_
_entity.id
_entity.type
_entity.pdbx_description
1 polymer ?
#
loop_
_entity_poly.entity_id
_entity_poly.type
_entity_poly.pdbx_seq_one_letter_code
_entity_poly.pdbx_strand_id
1 'polypeptide(L)'
;MLRLWGELEMRRLGITELENGYQYAFPGDTETLRLINEWVSMERTCPPFLTFTVIAGNVDEPLLLKLTGHEEAKAFLRSDIQSNINIIIG
;
A
#
# COMPACT_ATOMS: atom_id res chain seq x y z
N MET A 1 -2.34 -9.40 -8.68
CA MET A 1 -1.23 -8.62 -8.11
C MET A 1 -1.31 -7.17 -8.61
N LEU A 2 -0.76 -6.86 -9.80
CA LEU A 2 -0.69 -5.49 -10.35
C LEU A 2 -2.04 -4.78 -10.53
N ARG A 3 -3.11 -5.52 -10.85
CA ARG A 3 -4.43 -4.92 -11.09
C ARG A 3 -5.00 -4.21 -9.85
N LEU A 4 -5.00 -4.88 -8.69
CA LEU A 4 -5.55 -4.30 -7.44
C LEU A 4 -4.70 -3.12 -6.97
N TRP A 5 -3.38 -3.23 -7.09
CA TRP A 5 -2.49 -2.13 -6.78
C TRP A 5 -2.72 -0.92 -7.69
N GLY A 6 -2.91 -1.14 -9.00
CA GLY A 6 -3.26 -0.06 -9.93
C GLY A 6 -4.58 0.64 -9.57
N GLU A 7 -5.59 -0.11 -9.14
CA GLU A 7 -6.86 0.46 -8.66
C GLU A 7 -6.68 1.27 -7.36
N LEU A 8 -5.83 0.81 -6.44
CA LEU A 8 -5.46 1.56 -5.23
C LEU A 8 -4.68 2.83 -5.56
N GLU A 9 -3.70 2.78 -6.46
CA GLU A 9 -2.92 3.95 -6.88
C GLU A 9 -3.81 5.05 -7.47
N MET A 10 -4.83 4.70 -8.27
CA MET A 10 -5.80 5.67 -8.78
C MET A 10 -6.65 6.32 -7.68
N ARG A 11 -6.78 5.67 -6.52
CA ARG A 11 -7.53 6.15 -5.35
C ARG A 11 -6.63 6.82 -4.31
N ARG A 12 -5.32 6.86 -4.50
CA ARG A 12 -4.38 7.32 -3.46
C ARG A 12 -4.53 8.81 -3.19
N LEU A 13 -4.78 9.15 -1.93
CA LEU A 13 -4.85 10.53 -1.45
C LEU A 13 -3.46 11.09 -1.12
N GLY A 14 -2.54 10.22 -0.67
CA GLY A 14 -1.19 10.63 -0.31
C GLY A 14 -0.30 9.46 0.06
N ILE A 15 1.01 9.75 0.13
CA ILE A 15 2.03 8.86 0.65
C ILE A 15 2.90 9.63 1.64
N THR A 16 3.26 9.00 2.75
CA THR A 16 4.17 9.52 3.76
C THR A 16 5.30 8.51 3.97
N GLU A 17 6.54 8.95 3.79
CA GLU A 17 7.71 8.13 4.16
C GLU A 17 7.81 8.05 5.69
N LEU A 18 8.00 6.83 6.19
CA LEU A 18 8.26 6.54 7.59
C LEU A 18 9.74 6.17 7.77
N GLU A 19 10.22 6.11 9.00
CA GLU A 19 11.58 5.65 9.30
C GLU A 19 11.88 4.29 8.65
N ASN A 20 10.94 3.36 8.75
CA ASN A 20 11.09 1.95 8.34
C ASN A 20 10.12 1.51 7.22
N GLY A 21 9.60 2.45 6.42
CA GLY A 21 8.65 2.10 5.35
C GLY A 21 7.84 3.28 4.82
N TYR A 22 6.60 3.01 4.41
CA TYR A 22 5.69 4.00 3.85
C TYR A 22 4.27 3.83 4.39
N GLN A 23 3.55 4.94 4.50
CA GLN A 23 2.12 4.97 4.76
C GLN A 23 1.39 5.56 3.55
N TYR A 24 0.39 4.84 3.08
CA TYR A 24 -0.53 5.27 2.04
C TYR A 24 -1.85 5.68 2.68
N ALA A 25 -2.43 6.77 2.18
CA ALA A 25 -3.77 7.21 2.56
C ALA A 25 -4.73 7.03 1.38
N PHE A 26 -5.91 6.48 1.64
CA PHE A 26 -6.98 6.27 0.67
C PHE A 26 -8.34 6.75 1.22
N PRO A 27 -9.37 6.92 0.38
CA PRO A 27 -10.71 7.26 0.84
C PRO A 27 -11.27 6.24 1.85
N GLY A 28 -12.11 6.71 2.77
CA GLY A 28 -12.74 5.92 3.84
C GLY A 28 -13.82 4.92 3.39
N ASP A 29 -14.10 4.84 2.08
CA ASP A 29 -15.25 4.10 1.57
C ASP A 29 -15.07 2.57 1.59
N THR A 30 -16.20 1.87 1.64
CA THR A 30 -16.26 0.40 1.73
C THR A 30 -15.51 -0.31 0.59
N GLU A 31 -15.56 0.24 -0.63
CA GLU A 31 -14.90 -0.39 -1.77
C GLU A 31 -13.39 -0.29 -1.64
N THR A 32 -12.88 0.86 -1.18
CA THR A 32 -11.46 1.04 -0.89
C THR A 32 -10.99 0.08 0.22
N LEU A 33 -11.77 -0.11 1.29
CA LEU A 33 -11.43 -1.08 2.34
C LEU A 33 -11.39 -2.53 1.82
N ARG A 34 -12.31 -2.89 0.93
CA ARG A 34 -12.34 -4.21 0.28
C ARG A 34 -11.08 -4.43 -0.55
N LEU A 35 -10.71 -3.45 -1.38
CA LEU A 35 -9.53 -3.50 -2.24
C LEU A 35 -8.22 -3.65 -1.44
N ILE A 36 -8.06 -2.86 -0.36
CA ILE A 36 -6.88 -2.95 0.51
C ILE A 36 -6.75 -4.35 1.10
N ASN A 37 -7.82 -4.90 1.67
CA ASN A 37 -7.76 -6.21 2.32
C ASN A 37 -7.52 -7.35 1.32
N GLU A 38 -8.11 -7.28 0.13
CA GLU A 38 -7.88 -8.26 -0.93
C GLU A 38 -6.40 -8.25 -1.34
N TRP A 39 -5.85 -7.07 -1.63
CA TRP A 39 -4.44 -6.91 -1.98
C TRP A 39 -3.51 -7.38 -0.87
N VAL A 40 -3.73 -6.97 0.39
CA VAL A 40 -2.95 -7.43 1.55
C VAL A 40 -3.00 -8.96 1.67
N SER A 41 -4.16 -9.59 1.43
CA SER A 41 -4.29 -11.05 1.49
C SER A 41 -3.41 -11.77 0.47
N MET A 42 -3.23 -11.17 -0.71
CA MET A 42 -2.40 -11.69 -1.79
C MET A 42 -0.91 -11.45 -1.53
N GLU A 43 -0.53 -10.21 -1.21
CA GLU A 43 0.88 -9.82 -1.07
C GLU A 43 1.54 -10.35 0.20
N ARG A 44 0.81 -10.50 1.31
CA ARG A 44 1.40 -10.99 2.56
C ARG A 44 1.94 -12.44 2.48
N THR A 45 1.73 -13.11 1.35
CA THR A 45 2.32 -14.42 1.06
C THR A 45 3.81 -14.34 0.71
N CYS A 46 4.30 -13.19 0.23
CA CYS A 46 5.70 -12.94 -0.09
C CYS A 46 5.94 -11.44 -0.27
N PRO A 47 6.95 -10.81 0.36
CA PRO A 47 8.07 -11.41 1.11
C PRO A 47 7.87 -11.42 2.65
N PRO A 48 8.60 -12.28 3.38
CA PRO A 48 8.38 -12.50 4.83
C PRO A 48 8.81 -11.33 5.72
N PHE A 49 9.49 -10.32 5.17
CA PHE A 49 10.05 -9.19 5.93
C PHE A 49 9.13 -7.96 5.94
N LEU A 50 8.02 -7.97 5.21
CA LEU A 50 7.06 -6.87 5.19
C LEU A 50 5.94 -7.09 6.21
N THR A 51 5.75 -6.07 7.04
CA THR A 51 4.57 -5.92 7.90
C THR A 51 3.58 -4.99 7.23
N PHE A 52 2.36 -5.49 7.06
CA PHE A 52 1.21 -4.78 6.51
C PHE A 52 0.31 -4.36 7.66
N THR A 53 -0.01 -3.07 7.78
CA THR A 53 -0.98 -2.59 8.77
C THR A 53 -2.08 -1.83 8.07
N VAL A 54 -3.33 -2.28 8.23
CA VAL A 54 -4.52 -1.59 7.77
C VAL A 54 -5.14 -0.89 8.97
N ILE A 55 -5.32 0.43 8.89
CA ILE A 55 -5.99 1.23 9.91
C ILE A 55 -7.26 1.79 9.27
N ALA A 56 -8.41 1.45 9.86
CA ALA A 56 -9.71 1.92 9.44
C ALA A 56 -10.39 2.61 10.62
N GLY A 57 -10.71 3.88 10.44
CA GLY A 57 -11.51 4.68 11.37
C GLY A 57 -13.00 4.58 11.04
N ASN A 58 -13.75 5.63 11.40
CA ASN A 58 -15.12 5.81 10.87
C ASN A 58 -15.08 6.10 9.35
N VAL A 59 -16.25 6.07 8.69
CA VAL A 59 -16.34 6.21 7.21
C VAL A 59 -15.89 7.58 6.69
N ASP A 60 -15.84 8.60 7.55
CA ASP A 60 -15.39 9.95 7.22
C ASP A 60 -13.87 10.11 7.37
N GLU A 61 -13.18 9.11 7.93
CA GLU A 61 -11.74 9.08 8.10
C GLU A 61 -11.04 8.31 6.97
N PRO A 62 -9.83 8.73 6.54
CA PRO A 62 -9.06 7.99 5.55
C PRO A 62 -8.68 6.58 6.02
N LEU A 63 -8.65 5.65 5.09
CA LEU A 63 -8.01 4.36 5.29
C LEU A 63 -6.51 4.52 5.17
N LEU A 64 -5.76 3.95 6.12
CA LEU A 64 -4.31 3.96 6.08
C LEU A 64 -3.77 2.56 5.86
N LEU A 65 -2.89 2.41 4.88
CA LEU A 65 -2.10 1.20 4.67
C LEU A 65 -0.64 1.52 4.95
N LYS A 66 -0.06 0.89 5.98
CA LYS A 66 1.37 0.96 6.26
C LYS A 66 2.06 -0.29 5.71
N LEU A 67 3.13 -0.07 4.95
CA LEU A 67 4.06 -1.09 4.51
C LEU A 67 5.39 -0.80 5.21
N THR A 68 5.77 -1.65 6.16
CA THR A 68 6.97 -1.45 6.99
C THR A 68 7.81 -2.71 7.03
N GLY A 69 9.10 -2.55 7.32
CA GLY A 69 10.02 -3.67 7.56
C GLY A 69 11.38 -3.15 8.00
N HIS A 70 12.37 -4.03 8.13
CA HIS A 70 13.73 -3.61 8.46
C HIS A 70 14.38 -2.84 7.28
N GLU A 71 15.63 -2.36 7.44
CA GLU A 71 16.29 -1.47 6.47
C GLU A 71 16.27 -2.01 5.02
N GLU A 72 16.44 -3.32 4.85
CA GLU A 72 16.39 -3.99 3.55
C GLU A 72 14.98 -3.89 2.91
N ALA A 73 13.94 -3.89 3.73
CA ALA A 73 12.55 -3.78 3.29
C ALA A 73 12.23 -2.38 2.78
N LYS A 74 12.75 -1.33 3.42
CA LYS A 74 12.51 0.05 2.98
C LYS A 74 13.17 0.33 1.62
N ALA A 75 14.39 -0.16 1.42
CA ALA A 75 15.07 -0.08 0.12
C ALA A 75 14.30 -0.86 -0.96
N PHE A 76 13.82 -2.07 -0.64
CA PHE A 76 12.97 -2.86 -1.53
C PHE A 76 11.68 -2.12 -1.91
N LEU A 77 10.94 -1.59 -0.92
CA LEU A 77 9.72 -0.80 -1.14
C LEU A 77 9.98 0.42 -2.02
N ARG A 78 11.09 1.14 -1.79
CA ARG A 78 11.47 2.29 -2.62
C ARG A 78 11.66 1.88 -4.10
N SER A 79 12.34 0.76 -4.34
CA SER A 79 12.56 0.24 -5.69
C SER A 79 11.26 -0.22 -6.36
N ASP A 80 10.36 -0.86 -5.60
CA ASP A 80 9.08 -1.37 -6.11
C ASP A 80 8.11 -0.23 -6.46
N ILE A 81 8.00 0.78 -5.58
CA ILE A 81 7.26 2.02 -5.87
C ILE A 81 7.78 2.70 -7.14
N GLN A 82 9.11 2.79 -7.29
CA GLN A 82 9.73 3.38 -8.47
C GLN A 82 9.49 2.56 -9.74
N SER A 83 9.39 1.24 -9.63
CA SER A 83 9.22 0.31 -10.76
C SER A 83 7.76 0.22 -11.22
N ASN A 84 6.81 0.31 -10.29
CA ASN A 84 5.37 0.33 -10.60
C ASN A 84 4.93 1.61 -11.34
N ILE A 85 5.72 2.69 -11.27
CA ILE A 85 5.52 3.89 -12.11
C ILE A 85 5.83 3.61 -13.59
N ASN A 86 6.78 2.72 -13.90
CA ASN A 86 7.18 2.45 -15.29
C ASN A 86 6.26 1.48 -16.04
N ILE A 87 5.32 0.81 -15.35
CA ILE A 87 4.37 -0.13 -15.98
C ILE A 87 3.06 0.56 -16.38
N ILE A 88 2.80 1.77 -15.88
CA ILE A 88 1.58 2.55 -16.21
C ILE A 88 1.80 3.48 -17.42
N ILE A 89 3.05 3.73 -17.82
CA ILE A 89 3.45 4.59 -18.95
C ILE A 89 4.15 3.81 -20.08
N GLY A 90 4.06 2.48 -20.08
CA GLY A 90 4.56 1.58 -21.13
C GLY A 90 3.44 0.84 -21.85
#